data_AF-A0A931ZSN1-F1
#
_entry.id   AF-A0A931ZSN1-F1
#
_cell.length_a   1.000
_cell.length_b   1.000
_cell.length_c   1.000
_cell.angle_alpha   90.00
_cell.angle_beta   90.00
_cell.angle_gamma   90.00
#
_symmetry.space_group_name_H-M   'P 1'
#
loop_
_entity.id
_entity.type
_entity.pdbx_description
1 polymer ?
#
loop_
_entity_poly.entity_id
_entity_poly.type
_entity_poly.pdbx_seq_one_letter_code
_entity_poly.pdbx_strand_id
1 'polypeptide(L)'
;MGLEAVPLPAIALDTVIVEGRPVPSRLAGFYQRKSGGFGEFLTREELERWNPSQPTDVLRRMAGVNLVPTDLGYRVVSRRDPRCAPAVCLDGIYMGTGAEFDFDAVLTTEQIEGVETYSGAGQIPAEFNRSECGAVVVWTRVAGPGRGGSLSHFDLAAEAGGWMSSEGLQQGRVGARGLIGVGAAEISPAVHVLVPGFRIGGAEDRSGVEIQFTVRGRPLGRGTPWYAGLGVTFLELEAPRSVADEEQYFLLLAGASLPRGAVRPMVEVQALNPFAFSKTRFQVFVGAVVKVY
;
A
#
# COMPACT_ATOMS: atom_id res chain seq x y z
N MET A 1 -1.81 9.42 79.91
CA MET A 1 -2.33 10.35 78.88
C MET A 1 -2.22 9.63 77.55
N GLY A 2 -3.30 9.03 77.07
CA GLY A 2 -3.34 8.33 75.78
C GLY A 2 -3.92 9.25 74.73
N LEU A 3 -3.21 9.43 73.61
CA LEU A 3 -3.73 10.13 72.45
C LEU A 3 -4.63 9.16 71.69
N GLU A 4 -5.93 9.45 71.67
CA GLU A 4 -6.92 8.70 70.90
C GLU A 4 -6.95 9.27 69.48
N ALA A 5 -6.61 8.44 68.50
CA ALA A 5 -6.65 8.83 67.10
C ALA A 5 -8.11 8.94 66.65
N VAL A 6 -8.55 10.14 66.27
CA VAL A 6 -9.87 10.36 65.67
C VAL A 6 -9.79 9.95 64.20
N PRO A 7 -10.46 8.88 63.76
CA PRO A 7 -10.46 8.49 62.35
C PRO A 7 -11.22 9.54 61.55
N LEU A 8 -10.59 10.07 60.51
CA LEU A 8 -11.28 10.92 59.53
C LEU A 8 -12.34 10.06 58.81
N PRO A 9 -13.54 10.61 58.56
CA PRO A 9 -14.58 9.89 57.83
C PRO A 9 -14.07 9.50 56.45
N ALA A 10 -14.32 8.25 56.05
CA ALA A 10 -13.95 7.76 54.73
C ALA A 10 -14.67 8.60 53.66
N ILE A 11 -13.88 9.30 52.84
CA ILE A 11 -14.40 10.00 51.67
C ILE A 11 -14.63 8.93 50.60
N ALA A 12 -15.90 8.66 50.30
CA ALA A 12 -16.25 7.86 49.14
C ALA A 12 -15.84 8.64 47.89
N LEU A 13 -14.89 8.09 47.14
CA LEU A 13 -14.58 8.60 45.82
C LEU A 13 -15.76 8.28 44.90
N ASP A 14 -16.14 9.27 44.09
CA ASP A 14 -17.20 9.11 43.12
C ASP A 14 -16.80 8.07 42.06
N THR A 15 -17.79 7.47 41.40
CA THR A 15 -17.54 6.41 40.42
C THR A 15 -16.76 6.98 39.23
N VAL A 16 -15.53 6.49 39.03
CA VAL A 16 -14.75 6.83 37.83
C VAL A 16 -15.33 6.04 36.65
N ILE A 17 -16.04 6.74 35.77
CA ILE A 17 -16.47 6.17 34.49
C ILE A 17 -15.27 6.18 33.56
N VAL A 18 -14.69 5.00 33.31
CA VAL A 18 -13.64 4.84 32.31
C VAL A 18 -14.31 4.60 30.95
N GLU A 19 -14.50 5.66 30.18
CA GLU A 19 -14.90 5.53 28.78
C GLU A 19 -13.68 5.06 27.95
N GLY A 20 -13.55 3.74 27.81
CA GLY A 20 -12.56 3.17 26.89
C GLY A 20 -12.94 3.54 25.45
N ARG A 21 -12.15 4.39 24.80
CA ARG A 21 -12.31 4.64 23.36
C ARG A 21 -12.10 3.30 22.63
N PRO A 22 -13.04 2.85 21.77
CA PRO A 22 -12.86 1.61 21.03
C PRO A 22 -11.62 1.70 20.14
N VAL A 23 -10.63 0.87 20.44
CA VAL A 23 -9.36 0.78 19.71
C VAL A 23 -9.52 -0.26 18.60
N PRO A 24 -9.30 0.09 17.32
CA PRO A 24 -9.23 -0.88 16.23
C PRO A 24 -8.28 -2.04 16.57
N SER A 25 -8.68 -3.28 16.27
CA SER A 25 -7.89 -4.49 16.61
C SER A 25 -6.43 -4.43 16.15
N ARG A 26 -6.16 -3.85 14.97
CA ARG A 26 -4.80 -3.65 14.45
C ARG A 26 -3.91 -2.74 15.32
N LEU A 27 -4.50 -1.80 16.07
CA LEU A 27 -3.77 -0.91 16.98
C LEU A 27 -3.62 -1.51 18.38
N ALA A 28 -4.26 -2.64 18.68
CA ALA A 28 -4.14 -3.27 20.00
C ALA A 28 -2.68 -3.56 20.35
N GLY A 29 -1.90 -4.08 19.38
CA GLY A 29 -0.46 -4.30 19.55
C GLY A 29 0.31 -3.01 19.81
N PHE A 30 -0.01 -1.91 19.11
CA PHE A 30 0.60 -0.60 19.34
C PHE A 30 0.37 -0.11 20.77
N TYR A 31 -0.89 -0.13 21.25
CA TYR A 31 -1.20 0.32 22.61
C TYR A 31 -0.63 -0.62 23.68
N GLN A 32 -0.58 -1.92 23.40
CA GLN A 32 0.08 -2.89 24.29
C GLN A 32 1.58 -2.58 24.41
N ARG A 33 2.28 -2.35 23.29
CA ARG A 33 3.71 -1.99 23.31
C ARG A 33 3.95 -0.63 23.96
N LYS A 34 3.09 0.35 23.70
CA LYS A 34 3.12 1.65 24.37
C LYS A 34 3.02 1.49 25.89
N SER A 35 2.15 0.61 26.38
CA SER A 35 2.03 0.32 27.82
C SER A 35 3.25 -0.39 28.40
N GLY A 36 3.96 -1.16 27.59
CA GLY A 36 5.22 -1.82 27.95
C GLY A 36 6.43 -0.89 28.05
N GLY A 37 6.37 0.30 27.42
CA GLY A 37 7.38 1.35 27.55
C GLY A 37 8.70 1.11 26.81
N PHE A 38 8.76 0.11 25.92
CA PHE A 38 9.94 -0.14 25.10
C PHE A 38 9.83 0.62 23.77
N GLY A 39 10.72 1.57 23.52
CA GLY A 39 10.66 2.47 22.36
C GLY A 39 9.96 3.79 22.67
N GLU A 40 9.75 4.60 21.63
CA GLU A 40 9.07 5.88 21.71
C GLU A 40 7.79 5.84 20.90
N PHE A 41 6.70 6.35 21.47
CA PHE A 41 5.37 6.26 20.90
C PHE A 41 4.78 7.65 20.80
N LEU A 42 4.13 7.88 19.67
CA LEU A 42 3.33 9.06 19.43
C LEU A 42 1.92 8.64 19.05
N THR A 43 0.96 9.06 19.84
CA THR A 43 -0.47 8.81 19.65
C THR A 43 -1.10 9.89 18.77
N ARG A 44 -2.34 9.64 18.33
CA ARG A 44 -3.11 10.60 17.55
C ARG A 44 -3.30 11.91 18.31
N GLU A 45 -3.62 11.80 19.59
CA GLU A 45 -3.86 12.95 20.45
C GLU A 45 -2.58 13.79 20.63
N GLU A 46 -1.41 13.16 20.59
CA GLU A 46 -0.12 13.86 20.65
C GLU A 46 0.24 14.49 19.30
N LEU A 47 0.02 13.78 18.19
CA LEU A 47 0.17 14.31 16.83
C LEU A 47 -0.68 15.57 16.61
N GLU A 48 -1.93 15.55 17.05
CA GLU A 48 -2.84 16.70 16.94
C GLU A 48 -2.37 17.91 17.75
N ARG A 49 -1.85 17.66 18.96
CA ARG A 49 -1.22 18.71 19.78
C ARG A 49 0.02 19.30 19.13
N TRP A 50 0.77 18.48 18.39
CA TRP A 50 2.00 18.91 17.72
C TRP A 50 1.77 19.66 16.42
N ASN A 51 0.63 19.41 15.76
CA ASN A 51 0.20 19.97 14.49
C ASN A 51 1.33 20.03 13.43
N PRO A 52 1.95 18.89 13.09
CA PRO A 52 3.00 18.81 12.09
C PRO A 52 2.45 19.12 10.69
N SER A 53 3.23 19.82 9.86
CA SER A 53 2.85 20.13 8.48
C SER A 53 3.15 18.97 7.52
N GLN A 54 4.21 18.21 7.80
CA GLN A 54 4.63 17.07 6.99
C GLN A 54 4.89 15.83 7.87
N PRO A 55 4.73 14.60 7.34
CA PRO A 55 5.11 13.37 8.05
C PRO A 55 6.54 13.38 8.61
N THR A 56 7.51 13.92 7.86
CA THR A 56 8.91 14.05 8.33
C THR A 56 9.06 14.97 9.55
N ASP A 57 8.20 15.96 9.74
CA ASP A 57 8.21 16.83 10.93
C ASP A 57 7.87 16.07 12.21
N VAL A 58 7.08 15.00 12.09
CA VAL A 58 6.77 14.08 13.20
C VAL A 58 8.06 13.41 13.66
N LEU A 59 8.75 12.77 12.72
CA LEU A 59 9.96 11.99 12.99
C LEU A 59 11.10 12.88 13.50
N ARG A 60 11.14 14.15 13.08
CA ARG A 60 12.14 15.12 13.54
C ARG A 60 12.09 15.35 15.05
N ARG A 61 10.92 15.16 15.67
CA ARG A 61 10.72 15.33 17.11
C ARG A 61 10.95 14.05 17.91
N MET A 62 11.01 12.90 17.24
CA MET A 62 11.20 11.61 17.90
C MET A 62 12.70 11.36 18.21
N ALA A 63 13.00 10.97 19.45
CA ALA A 63 14.31 10.60 19.95
C ALA A 63 14.89 9.31 19.31
N GLY A 64 14.05 8.47 18.69
CA GLY A 64 14.51 7.22 18.07
C GLY A 64 15.29 7.36 16.77
N VAL A 65 15.07 8.45 16.02
CA VAL A 65 15.63 8.66 14.68
C VAL A 65 16.13 10.09 14.45
N ASN A 66 16.93 10.28 13.41
CA ASN A 66 17.35 11.58 12.90
C ASN A 66 16.98 11.69 11.42
N LEU A 67 16.78 12.91 10.93
CA LEU A 67 16.60 13.18 9.51
C LEU A 67 17.89 13.79 8.95
N VAL A 68 18.33 13.28 7.81
CA VAL A 68 19.45 13.83 7.05
C VAL A 68 18.92 14.33 5.71
N PRO A 69 19.14 15.61 5.35
CA PRO A 69 18.74 16.14 4.06
C PRO A 69 19.42 15.40 2.90
N THR A 70 18.72 15.26 1.78
CA THR A 70 19.21 14.75 0.50
C THR A 70 18.73 15.67 -0.64
N ASP A 71 19.24 15.47 -1.86
CA ASP A 71 18.81 16.25 -3.03
C ASP A 71 17.32 16.05 -3.38
N LEU A 72 16.72 14.96 -2.87
CA LEU A 72 15.34 14.56 -3.13
C LEU A 72 14.44 14.64 -1.87
N GLY A 73 14.91 15.23 -0.76
CA GLY A 73 14.12 15.36 0.47
C GLY A 73 14.92 15.01 1.72
N TYR A 74 14.44 14.01 2.49
CA TYR A 74 15.07 13.58 3.73
C TYR A 74 15.18 12.06 3.80
N ARG A 75 16.34 11.57 4.25
CA ARG A 75 16.50 10.18 4.72
C ARG A 75 16.35 10.12 6.23
N VAL A 76 15.70 9.09 6.73
CA VAL A 76 15.57 8.77 8.15
C VAL A 76 16.67 7.79 8.55
N VAL A 77 17.43 8.14 9.58
CA VAL A 77 18.59 7.39 10.03
C VAL A 77 18.51 7.13 11.53
N SER A 78 19.26 6.14 11.99
CA SER A 78 19.41 5.89 13.42
C SER A 78 20.07 7.09 14.11
N ARG A 79 19.59 7.44 15.30
CA ARG A 79 20.31 8.41 16.14
C ARG A 79 21.68 7.89 16.60
N ARG A 80 21.86 6.56 16.64
CA ARG A 80 23.10 5.92 17.15
C ARG A 80 24.21 5.87 16.09
N ASP A 81 23.86 5.61 14.83
CA ASP A 81 24.78 5.69 13.69
C ASP A 81 24.07 6.32 12.47
N PRO A 82 24.46 7.55 12.05
CA PRO A 82 23.88 8.25 10.90
C PRO A 82 24.06 7.55 9.54
N ARG A 83 24.89 6.51 9.44
CA ARG A 83 25.06 5.67 8.25
C ARG A 83 24.10 4.48 8.24
N CYS A 84 23.38 4.26 9.35
CA CYS A 84 22.51 3.12 9.58
C CYS A 84 21.05 3.57 9.45
N ALA A 85 20.27 2.94 8.57
CA ALA A 85 18.87 3.27 8.38
C ALA A 85 17.95 2.25 9.09
N PRO A 86 16.98 2.71 9.90
CA PRO A 86 16.02 1.82 10.54
C PRO A 86 15.10 1.18 9.48
N ALA A 87 14.53 0.03 9.82
CA ALA A 87 13.44 -0.55 9.04
C ALA A 87 12.20 0.36 9.12
N VAL A 88 11.49 0.53 8.00
CA VAL A 88 10.22 1.27 7.98
C VAL A 88 9.08 0.28 7.79
N CYS A 89 8.09 0.34 8.66
CA CYS A 89 6.87 -0.46 8.56
C CYS A 89 5.64 0.44 8.53
N LEU A 90 4.68 0.15 7.65
CA LEU A 90 3.39 0.83 7.57
C LEU A 90 2.28 -0.18 7.87
N ASP A 91 1.51 0.04 8.93
CA ASP A 91 0.46 -0.87 9.41
C ASP A 91 0.95 -2.32 9.61
N GLY A 92 2.22 -2.48 10.00
CA GLY A 92 2.88 -3.76 10.21
C GLY A 92 3.49 -4.40 8.96
N ILE A 93 3.40 -3.75 7.79
CA ILE A 93 4.00 -4.21 6.53
C ILE A 93 5.36 -3.52 6.36
N TYR A 94 6.41 -4.28 6.04
CA TYR A 94 7.75 -3.73 5.78
C TYR A 94 7.78 -2.97 4.43
N MET A 95 8.25 -1.73 4.46
CA MET A 95 8.26 -0.80 3.31
C MET A 95 9.68 -0.48 2.81
N GLY A 96 10.71 -1.12 3.36
CA GLY A 96 12.11 -0.80 3.09
C GLY A 96 12.78 -0.11 4.28
N THR A 97 13.87 0.60 4.02
CA THR A 97 14.63 1.32 5.06
C THR A 97 14.34 2.81 5.07
N GLY A 98 14.67 3.49 6.16
CA GLY A 98 14.57 4.96 6.25
C GLY A 98 15.44 5.71 5.24
N ALA A 99 16.39 5.04 4.58
CA ALA A 99 17.16 5.62 3.48
C ALA A 99 16.43 5.60 2.14
N GLU A 100 15.46 4.70 1.97
CA GLU A 100 14.74 4.46 0.71
C GLU A 100 13.30 4.98 0.76
N PHE A 101 12.68 4.97 1.95
CA PHE A 101 11.28 5.32 2.12
C PHE A 101 11.08 6.83 2.27
N ASP A 102 10.36 7.43 1.32
CA ASP A 102 9.94 8.83 1.37
C ASP A 102 8.59 8.95 2.10
N PHE A 103 8.64 9.43 3.34
CA PHE A 103 7.46 9.60 4.19
C PHE A 103 6.50 10.67 3.66
N ASP A 104 7.01 11.74 3.05
CA ASP A 104 6.21 12.90 2.62
C ASP A 104 5.54 12.63 1.27
N ALA A 105 6.13 11.76 0.44
CA ALA A 105 5.50 11.30 -0.80
C ALA A 105 4.42 10.22 -0.59
N VAL A 106 4.56 9.40 0.47
CA VAL A 106 3.67 8.24 0.70
C VAL A 106 2.53 8.55 1.67
N LEU A 107 2.71 9.49 2.61
CA LEU A 107 1.77 9.77 3.68
C LEU A 107 1.41 11.26 3.76
N THR A 108 0.25 11.53 4.35
CA THR A 108 -0.12 12.85 4.86
C THR A 108 -0.21 12.80 6.38
N THR A 109 -0.05 13.92 7.08
CA THR A 109 -0.11 13.97 8.55
C THR A 109 -1.50 13.60 9.07
N GLU A 110 -2.54 13.83 8.26
CA GLU A 110 -3.89 13.37 8.49
C GLU A 110 -4.01 11.85 8.37
N GLN A 111 -3.16 11.15 7.64
CA GLN A 111 -3.28 9.69 7.56
C GLN A 111 -2.67 8.98 8.75
N ILE A 112 -1.96 9.66 9.65
CA ILE A 112 -1.25 9.03 10.76
C ILE A 112 -2.15 8.96 12.00
N GLU A 113 -2.36 7.75 12.51
CA GLU A 113 -2.98 7.47 13.81
C GLU A 113 -1.94 7.41 14.93
N GLY A 114 -0.77 6.85 14.64
CA GLY A 114 0.31 6.81 15.59
C GLY A 114 1.62 6.42 14.95
N VAL A 115 2.72 6.72 15.64
CA VAL A 115 4.06 6.34 15.24
C VAL A 115 4.76 5.71 16.43
N GLU A 116 5.46 4.61 16.21
CA GLU A 116 6.37 4.03 17.19
C GLU A 116 7.77 3.92 16.59
N THR A 117 8.79 4.30 17.36
CA THR A 117 10.18 4.18 16.95
C THR A 117 10.98 3.39 17.97
N TYR A 118 11.87 2.56 17.45
CA TYR A 118 12.70 1.65 18.23
C TYR A 118 14.14 1.92 17.85
N SER A 119 14.94 2.41 18.79
CA SER A 119 16.27 2.90 18.47
C SER A 119 17.28 1.78 18.26
N GLY A 120 17.02 0.54 18.71
CA GLY A 120 17.93 -0.60 18.52
C GLY A 120 17.39 -1.99 18.78
N ALA A 121 18.11 -3.00 18.26
CA ALA A 121 17.68 -4.39 18.11
C ALA A 121 17.06 -5.04 19.36
N GLY A 122 17.57 -4.75 20.56
CA GLY A 122 17.02 -5.29 21.82
C GLY A 122 15.67 -4.71 22.25
N GLN A 123 15.19 -3.65 21.59
CA GLN A 123 13.89 -3.02 21.82
C GLN A 123 12.90 -3.31 20.70
N ILE A 124 13.37 -3.82 19.55
CA ILE A 124 12.52 -4.01 18.37
C ILE A 124 11.66 -5.26 18.59
N PRO A 125 10.33 -5.14 18.49
CA PRO A 125 9.44 -6.31 18.48
C PRO A 125 9.83 -7.28 17.37
N ALA A 126 9.69 -8.59 17.62
CA ALA A 126 10.16 -9.63 16.68
C ALA A 126 9.51 -9.48 15.29
N GLU A 127 8.27 -9.00 15.23
CA GLU A 127 7.54 -8.74 13.99
C GLU A 127 8.17 -7.63 13.13
N PHE A 128 8.90 -6.68 13.73
CA PHE A 128 9.52 -5.53 13.05
C PHE A 128 11.05 -5.63 12.97
N ASN A 129 11.62 -6.73 13.48
CA ASN A 129 13.07 -6.92 13.48
C ASN A 129 13.56 -7.24 12.06
N ARG A 130 13.88 -6.18 11.31
CA ARG A 130 14.39 -6.19 9.93
C ARG A 130 15.69 -5.40 9.76
N SER A 131 16.11 -4.67 10.79
CA SER A 131 17.32 -3.86 10.78
C SER A 131 17.87 -3.72 12.20
N GLU A 132 19.20 -3.86 12.35
CA GLU A 132 19.93 -3.61 13.60
C GLU A 132 19.94 -2.12 13.98
N CYS A 133 19.64 -1.24 13.01
CA CYS A 133 19.65 0.22 13.17
C CYS A 133 18.44 0.75 13.94
N GLY A 134 17.40 -0.07 14.11
CA GLY A 134 16.12 0.33 14.67
C GLY A 134 14.94 0.05 13.75
N ALA A 135 13.75 0.46 14.18
CA ALA A 135 12.53 0.41 13.39
C ALA A 135 11.69 1.68 13.58
N VAL A 136 11.05 2.13 12.50
CA VAL A 136 10.01 3.17 12.48
C VAL A 136 8.74 2.48 12.01
N VAL A 137 7.71 2.44 12.84
CA VAL A 137 6.43 1.84 12.48
C VAL A 137 5.37 2.93 12.52
N VAL A 138 4.72 3.12 11.39
CA VAL A 138 3.65 4.09 11.23
C VAL A 138 2.33 3.33 11.19
N TRP A 139 1.40 3.72 12.06
CA TRP A 139 0.05 3.23 12.08
C TRP A 139 -0.83 4.27 11.40
N THR A 140 -1.45 3.91 10.29
CA THR A 140 -2.36 4.84 9.61
C THR A 140 -3.67 4.94 10.38
N ARG A 141 -4.50 5.94 10.12
CA ARG A 141 -5.90 5.91 10.55
C ARG A 141 -6.60 4.85 9.70
N VAL A 142 -7.37 3.96 10.35
CA VAL A 142 -8.51 3.37 9.61
C VAL A 142 -9.31 4.61 9.26
N ALA A 143 -9.49 4.89 7.99
CA ALA A 143 -10.41 5.93 7.58
C ALA A 143 -11.76 5.64 8.24
N GLY A 144 -12.03 6.29 9.39
CA GLY A 144 -13.38 6.59 9.81
C GLY A 144 -14.03 7.33 8.63
N PRO A 145 -15.32 7.11 8.37
CA PRO A 145 -15.97 7.40 7.09
C PRO A 145 -15.76 8.88 6.72
N GLY A 146 -14.75 9.10 5.89
CA GLY A 146 -14.06 10.37 5.78
C GLY A 146 -12.77 10.21 4.96
N ARG A 147 -12.93 9.74 3.72
CA ARG A 147 -11.96 9.86 2.60
C ARG A 147 -10.80 8.86 2.45
N GLY A 148 -11.00 7.58 2.79
CA GLY A 148 -10.20 6.45 2.28
C GLY A 148 -10.99 5.16 2.39
N GLY A 149 -11.08 4.34 1.34
CA GLY A 149 -11.96 3.16 1.35
C GLY A 149 -11.51 2.08 2.34
N SER A 150 -12.44 1.46 3.06
CA SER A 150 -12.15 0.26 3.88
C SER A 150 -11.72 -0.90 2.98
N LEU A 151 -10.66 -1.63 3.37
CA LEU A 151 -10.25 -2.88 2.73
C LEU A 151 -11.38 -3.90 2.85
N SER A 152 -11.87 -4.37 1.71
CA SER A 152 -13.05 -5.23 1.58
C SER A 152 -12.71 -6.66 1.17
N HIS A 153 -11.65 -6.86 0.37
CA HIS A 153 -11.09 -8.18 0.06
C HIS A 153 -9.64 -8.04 -0.43
N PHE A 154 -8.89 -9.13 -0.32
CA PHE A 154 -7.57 -9.32 -0.93
C PHE A 154 -7.55 -10.74 -1.49
N ASP A 155 -7.52 -10.88 -2.82
CA ASP A 155 -7.39 -12.17 -3.49
C ASP A 155 -6.12 -12.20 -4.35
N LEU A 156 -5.53 -13.38 -4.48
CA LEU A 156 -4.51 -13.64 -5.49
C LEU A 156 -5.13 -14.44 -6.65
N ALA A 157 -4.84 -14.03 -7.88
CA ALA A 157 -5.38 -14.66 -9.06
C ALA A 157 -4.33 -14.91 -10.14
N ALA A 158 -4.53 -15.99 -10.90
CA ALA A 158 -3.84 -16.22 -12.15
C ALA A 158 -4.61 -15.55 -13.30
N GLU A 159 -3.91 -14.94 -14.25
CA GLU A 159 -4.51 -14.34 -15.44
C GLU A 159 -3.88 -14.95 -16.70
N ALA A 160 -4.72 -15.22 -17.70
CA ALA A 160 -4.29 -15.58 -19.04
C ALA A 160 -5.18 -14.92 -20.09
N GLY A 161 -4.61 -14.48 -21.19
CA GLY A 161 -5.36 -13.89 -22.30
C GLY A 161 -4.45 -13.32 -23.37
N GLY A 162 -4.98 -12.44 -24.20
CA GLY A 162 -4.17 -11.73 -25.19
C GLY A 162 -4.85 -10.52 -25.79
N TRP A 163 -4.07 -9.76 -26.54
CA TRP A 163 -4.51 -8.60 -27.29
C TRP A 163 -5.18 -9.02 -28.60
N MET A 164 -6.36 -8.47 -28.86
CA MET A 164 -7.17 -8.74 -30.04
C MET A 164 -7.16 -7.55 -30.99
N SER A 165 -7.02 -7.82 -32.28
CA SER A 165 -7.20 -6.86 -33.38
C SER A 165 -8.25 -7.34 -34.36
N SER A 166 -8.48 -6.60 -35.45
CA SER A 166 -9.30 -7.05 -36.58
C SER A 166 -8.78 -8.32 -37.25
N GLU A 167 -7.49 -8.66 -37.10
CA GLU A 167 -6.84 -9.83 -37.70
C GLU A 167 -6.84 -11.06 -36.78
N GLY A 168 -7.38 -10.93 -35.56
CA GLY A 168 -7.41 -11.99 -34.55
C GLY A 168 -6.51 -11.70 -33.35
N LEU A 169 -6.13 -12.73 -32.60
CA LEU A 169 -5.26 -12.58 -31.43
C LEU A 169 -3.82 -12.34 -31.85
N GLN A 170 -3.25 -11.23 -31.39
CA GLN A 170 -1.96 -10.71 -31.83
C GLN A 170 -0.81 -11.09 -30.90
N GLN A 171 -1.07 -11.09 -29.58
CA GLN A 171 -0.04 -11.35 -28.57
C GLN A 171 -0.70 -11.88 -27.30
N GLY A 172 -0.28 -13.06 -26.86
CA GLY A 172 -0.72 -13.66 -25.60
C GLY A 172 0.06 -13.12 -24.41
N ARG A 173 -0.56 -13.15 -23.22
CA ARG A 173 0.09 -12.94 -21.93
C ARG A 173 -0.48 -13.87 -20.86
N VAL A 174 0.36 -14.27 -19.92
CA VAL A 174 -0.02 -15.04 -18.73
C VAL A 174 0.65 -14.44 -17.50
N GLY A 175 0.03 -14.52 -16.33
CA GLY A 175 0.61 -13.87 -15.15
C GLY A 175 -0.16 -14.04 -13.86
N ALA A 176 0.29 -13.30 -12.85
CA ALA A 176 -0.36 -13.20 -11.55
C ALA A 176 -0.93 -11.79 -11.35
N ARG A 177 -2.06 -11.72 -10.63
CA ARG A 177 -2.81 -10.49 -10.37
C ARG A 177 -3.31 -10.47 -8.94
N GLY A 178 -3.03 -9.38 -8.23
CA GLY A 178 -3.68 -9.06 -6.96
C GLY A 178 -5.04 -8.39 -7.21
N LEU A 179 -6.02 -8.66 -6.36
CA LEU A 179 -7.34 -8.03 -6.38
C LEU A 179 -7.63 -7.47 -4.98
N ILE A 180 -7.51 -6.15 -4.82
CA ILE A 180 -7.56 -5.48 -3.52
C ILE A 180 -8.73 -4.51 -3.52
N GLY A 181 -9.84 -4.89 -2.89
CA GLY A 181 -11.01 -4.02 -2.81
C GLY A 181 -10.84 -2.95 -1.74
N VAL A 182 -10.88 -1.67 -2.11
CA VAL A 182 -10.75 -0.50 -1.22
C VAL A 182 -11.96 0.41 -1.43
N GLY A 183 -12.93 0.37 -0.51
CA GLY A 183 -14.16 1.15 -0.64
C GLY A 183 -14.97 0.75 -1.87
N ALA A 184 -15.18 1.67 -2.81
CA ALA A 184 -15.87 1.40 -4.08
C ALA A 184 -14.94 1.02 -5.23
N ALA A 185 -13.62 1.04 -5.00
CA ALA A 185 -12.60 0.73 -5.99
C ALA A 185 -11.94 -0.63 -5.72
N GLU A 186 -11.34 -1.20 -6.75
CA GLU A 186 -10.50 -2.38 -6.73
C GLU A 186 -9.13 -1.98 -7.28
N ILE A 187 -8.09 -2.10 -6.47
CA ILE A 187 -6.70 -1.92 -6.86
C ILE A 187 -6.18 -3.28 -7.31
N SER A 188 -5.58 -3.34 -8.49
CA SER A 188 -5.14 -4.58 -9.09
C SER A 188 -3.75 -4.44 -9.70
N PRO A 189 -2.69 -4.75 -8.91
CA PRO A 189 -1.34 -4.94 -9.42
C PRO A 189 -1.24 -6.29 -10.13
N ALA A 190 -0.43 -6.36 -11.18
CA ALA A 190 -0.24 -7.59 -11.95
C ALA A 190 1.16 -7.64 -12.59
N VAL A 191 1.66 -8.86 -12.74
CA VAL A 191 2.89 -9.16 -13.47
C VAL A 191 2.56 -10.22 -14.51
N HIS A 192 2.86 -9.93 -15.77
CA HIS A 192 2.56 -10.78 -16.92
C HIS A 192 3.83 -11.08 -17.70
N VAL A 193 3.91 -12.28 -18.24
CA VAL A 193 4.91 -12.68 -19.24
C VAL A 193 4.21 -12.69 -20.60
N LEU A 194 4.82 -12.04 -21.59
CA LEU A 194 4.35 -12.07 -22.97
C LEU A 194 4.71 -13.42 -23.60
N VAL A 195 3.71 -14.12 -24.14
CA VAL A 195 3.87 -15.46 -24.71
C VAL A 195 4.25 -15.35 -26.19
N PRO A 196 5.49 -15.70 -26.59
CA PRO A 196 5.89 -15.66 -28.00
C PRO A 196 5.13 -16.72 -28.82
N GLY A 197 4.97 -16.47 -30.12
CA GLY A 197 4.42 -17.46 -31.07
C GLY A 197 2.91 -17.74 -31.02
N PHE A 198 2.13 -17.10 -30.13
CA PHE A 198 0.65 -17.19 -30.14
C PHE A 198 0.08 -16.14 -31.12
N ARG A 199 0.03 -16.43 -32.43
CA ARG A 199 -0.45 -15.48 -33.46
C ARG A 199 -1.41 -16.09 -34.49
N ILE A 200 -2.35 -15.26 -34.95
CA ILE A 200 -2.95 -15.34 -36.28
C ILE A 200 -2.63 -13.99 -36.97
N GLY A 201 -1.73 -13.97 -37.96
CA GLY A 201 -1.31 -12.74 -38.67
C GLY A 201 0.17 -12.36 -38.54
N GLY A 202 0.58 -11.26 -39.19
CA GLY A 202 1.99 -10.88 -39.47
C GLY A 202 2.64 -9.85 -38.54
N ALA A 203 2.21 -9.73 -37.27
CA ALA A 203 2.81 -8.81 -36.29
C ALA A 203 4.13 -9.33 -35.68
N GLU A 204 4.98 -8.40 -35.23
CA GLU A 204 6.35 -8.64 -34.72
C GLU A 204 6.38 -9.44 -33.40
N ASP A 205 7.42 -10.26 -33.18
CA ASP A 205 7.53 -11.14 -32.00
C ASP A 205 8.03 -10.40 -30.76
N ARG A 206 7.22 -10.38 -29.69
CA ARG A 206 7.55 -9.72 -28.43
C ARG A 206 7.60 -10.73 -27.30
N SER A 207 8.82 -10.97 -26.79
CA SER A 207 9.09 -11.60 -25.50
C SER A 207 9.38 -10.51 -24.48
N GLY A 208 8.88 -10.66 -23.26
CA GLY A 208 9.11 -9.66 -22.22
C GLY A 208 8.21 -9.82 -21.00
N VAL A 209 8.43 -8.95 -20.01
CA VAL A 209 7.63 -8.84 -18.79
C VAL A 209 6.83 -7.55 -18.84
N GLU A 210 5.53 -7.64 -18.55
CA GLU A 210 4.64 -6.51 -18.40
C GLU A 210 4.19 -6.41 -16.94
N ILE A 211 4.45 -5.28 -16.28
CA ILE A 211 3.96 -4.98 -14.94
C ILE A 211 2.86 -3.94 -15.06
N GLN A 212 1.67 -4.26 -14.55
CA GLN A 212 0.49 -3.40 -14.64
C GLN A 212 -0.02 -3.03 -13.24
N PHE A 213 -0.27 -1.75 -12.99
CA PHE A 213 -0.96 -1.28 -11.80
C PHE A 213 -2.24 -0.57 -12.20
N THR A 214 -3.39 -1.08 -11.75
CA THR A 214 -4.70 -0.52 -12.12
C THR A 214 -5.57 -0.23 -10.91
N VAL A 215 -6.39 0.81 -11.02
CA VAL A 215 -7.45 1.15 -10.06
C VAL A 215 -8.77 1.18 -10.83
N ARG A 216 -9.72 0.34 -10.43
CA ARG A 216 -10.98 0.13 -11.16
C ARG A 216 -12.17 0.35 -10.24
N GLY A 217 -13.21 0.99 -10.75
CA GLY A 217 -14.51 1.07 -10.11
C GLY A 217 -15.56 0.35 -10.94
N ARG A 218 -16.66 -0.06 -10.31
CA ARG A 218 -17.86 -0.54 -10.99
C ARG A 218 -18.88 0.59 -11.00
N PRO A 219 -18.91 1.45 -12.05
CA PRO A 219 -19.72 2.68 -12.04
C PRO A 219 -21.22 2.40 -11.93
N LEU A 220 -21.67 1.22 -12.35
CA LEU A 220 -23.06 0.79 -12.28
C LEU A 220 -23.38 -0.03 -11.02
N GLY A 221 -22.48 -0.05 -10.03
CA GLY A 221 -22.64 -0.76 -8.76
C GLY A 221 -21.88 -2.09 -8.70
N ARG A 222 -21.60 -2.55 -7.47
CA ARG A 222 -20.69 -3.66 -7.17
C ARG A 222 -21.07 -5.01 -7.79
N GLY A 223 -22.35 -5.25 -8.07
CA GLY A 223 -22.85 -6.48 -8.68
C GLY A 223 -22.82 -6.50 -10.21
N THR A 224 -22.45 -5.39 -10.86
CA THR A 224 -22.45 -5.31 -12.32
C THR A 224 -21.16 -5.88 -12.90
N PRO A 225 -21.19 -6.50 -14.08
CA PRO A 225 -19.98 -7.05 -14.70
C PRO A 225 -19.02 -5.95 -15.18
N TRP A 226 -19.54 -4.75 -15.43
CA TRP A 226 -18.84 -3.61 -16.00
C TRP A 226 -17.93 -2.91 -14.99
N TYR A 227 -16.73 -2.57 -15.44
CA TYR A 227 -15.78 -1.77 -14.68
C TYR A 227 -15.09 -0.76 -15.58
N ALA A 228 -14.61 0.33 -14.99
CA ALA A 228 -13.77 1.32 -15.64
C ALA A 228 -12.71 1.81 -14.67
N GLY A 229 -11.58 2.27 -15.19
CA GLY A 229 -10.44 2.59 -14.34
C GLY A 229 -9.30 3.28 -15.04
N LEU A 230 -8.27 3.50 -14.25
CA LEU A 230 -7.00 4.09 -14.68
C LEU A 230 -5.88 3.12 -14.30
N GLY A 231 -4.73 3.27 -14.94
CA GLY A 231 -3.56 2.51 -14.55
C GLY A 231 -2.28 3.02 -15.19
N VAL A 232 -1.22 2.31 -14.88
CA VAL A 232 0.09 2.41 -15.53
C VAL A 232 0.54 1.01 -15.91
N THR A 233 1.25 0.90 -17.02
CA THR A 233 1.94 -0.33 -17.40
C THR A 233 3.40 -0.02 -17.73
N PHE A 234 4.27 -0.91 -17.29
CA PHE A 234 5.71 -0.92 -17.54
C PHE A 234 5.98 -2.18 -18.35
N LEU A 235 6.55 -2.01 -19.54
CA LEU A 235 6.84 -3.10 -20.44
C LEU A 235 8.35 -3.19 -20.62
N GLU A 236 8.93 -4.30 -20.20
CA GLU A 236 10.33 -4.63 -20.41
C GLU A 236 10.39 -5.67 -21.54
N LEU A 237 10.81 -5.23 -22.74
CA LEU A 237 10.93 -6.11 -23.91
C LEU A 237 12.32 -6.74 -23.98
N GLU A 238 12.35 -8.07 -24.11
CA GLU A 238 13.58 -8.83 -24.26
C GLU A 238 13.90 -8.97 -25.76
N ALA A 239 14.83 -8.16 -26.25
CA ALA A 239 15.27 -8.20 -27.65
C ALA A 239 16.34 -9.31 -27.88
N PRO A 240 16.36 -10.00 -29.04
CA PRO A 240 17.30 -11.11 -29.29
C PRO A 240 18.78 -10.73 -29.20
N ARG A 241 19.12 -9.44 -29.29
CA ARG A 241 20.48 -8.90 -29.18
C ARG A 241 20.44 -7.48 -28.61
N SER A 242 20.72 -7.36 -27.31
CA SER A 242 21.06 -6.15 -26.53
C SER A 242 19.99 -5.08 -26.25
N VAL A 243 19.98 -4.68 -24.96
CA VAL A 243 19.22 -3.61 -24.27
C VAL A 243 17.71 -3.87 -24.15
N ALA A 244 17.24 -4.06 -22.90
CA ALA A 244 15.83 -4.05 -22.58
C ALA A 244 15.28 -2.64 -22.83
N ASP A 245 14.30 -2.51 -23.71
CA ASP A 245 13.59 -1.24 -23.92
C ASP A 245 12.47 -1.19 -22.88
N GLU A 246 12.59 -0.27 -21.93
CA GLU A 246 11.61 -0.08 -20.85
C GLU A 246 10.60 0.99 -21.28
N GLU A 247 9.40 0.56 -21.66
CA GLU A 247 8.33 1.46 -22.08
C GLU A 247 7.31 1.65 -20.94
N GLN A 248 7.01 2.91 -20.59
CA GLN A 248 5.96 3.26 -19.63
C GLN A 248 4.75 3.89 -20.33
N TYR A 249 3.56 3.40 -20.02
CA TYR A 249 2.30 3.94 -20.54
C TYR A 249 1.29 4.23 -19.43
N PHE A 250 0.61 5.38 -19.54
CA PHE A 250 -0.61 5.63 -18.78
C PHE A 250 -1.80 4.94 -19.45
N LEU A 251 -2.70 4.39 -18.65
CA LEU A 251 -3.85 3.63 -19.12
C LEU A 251 -5.16 4.28 -18.67
N LEU A 252 -6.09 4.40 -19.60
CA LEU A 252 -7.52 4.50 -19.33
C LEU A 252 -8.16 3.20 -19.79
N LEU A 253 -8.90 2.52 -18.91
CA LEU A 253 -9.46 1.20 -19.20
C LEU A 253 -10.95 1.11 -18.90
N ALA A 254 -11.65 0.29 -19.67
CA ALA A 254 -13.04 -0.09 -19.42
C ALA A 254 -13.26 -1.53 -19.89
N GLY A 255 -13.97 -2.32 -19.09
CA GLY A 255 -14.15 -3.73 -19.38
C GLY A 255 -15.37 -4.35 -18.72
N ALA A 256 -15.55 -5.63 -18.99
CA ALA A 256 -16.56 -6.47 -18.37
C ALA A 256 -15.90 -7.75 -17.88
N SER A 257 -16.22 -8.15 -16.65
CA SER A 257 -15.82 -9.43 -16.07
C SER A 257 -17.03 -10.17 -15.54
N LEU A 258 -17.18 -11.43 -15.93
CA LEU A 258 -18.32 -12.28 -15.58
C LEU A 258 -17.88 -13.34 -14.56
N PRO A 259 -18.41 -13.34 -13.33
CA PRO A 259 -18.08 -14.39 -12.37
C PRO A 259 -18.74 -15.73 -12.77
N ARG A 260 -17.94 -16.76 -13.04
CA ARG A 260 -18.37 -18.16 -13.25
C ARG A 260 -17.58 -19.09 -12.34
N GLY A 261 -18.06 -19.28 -11.11
CA GLY A 261 -17.32 -20.03 -10.09
C GLY A 261 -15.98 -19.35 -9.77
N ALA A 262 -14.88 -20.11 -9.80
CA ALA A 262 -13.53 -19.59 -9.57
C ALA A 262 -12.96 -18.82 -10.78
N VAL A 263 -13.55 -18.98 -11.96
CA VAL A 263 -13.08 -18.38 -13.22
C VAL A 263 -13.88 -17.12 -13.53
N ARG A 264 -13.18 -16.09 -13.96
CA ARG A 264 -13.74 -14.79 -14.34
C ARG A 264 -13.29 -14.42 -15.74
N PRO A 265 -14.00 -14.87 -16.80
CA PRO A 265 -13.76 -14.37 -18.14
C PRO A 265 -13.92 -12.84 -18.18
N MET A 266 -13.06 -12.17 -18.94
CA MET A 266 -13.10 -10.72 -19.08
C MET A 266 -12.72 -10.26 -20.48
N VAL A 267 -13.29 -9.11 -20.83
CA VAL A 267 -12.89 -8.29 -21.98
C VAL A 267 -12.61 -6.89 -21.48
N GLU A 268 -11.51 -6.29 -21.91
CA GLU A 268 -11.08 -4.96 -21.47
C GLU A 268 -10.54 -4.16 -22.64
N VAL A 269 -11.06 -2.96 -22.84
CA VAL A 269 -10.51 -1.98 -23.76
C VAL A 269 -9.56 -1.08 -22.97
N GLN A 270 -8.36 -0.86 -23.49
CA GLN A 270 -7.38 0.05 -22.91
C GLN A 270 -6.97 1.10 -23.94
N ALA A 271 -6.93 2.35 -23.50
CA ALA A 271 -6.29 3.45 -24.20
C ALA A 271 -4.93 3.73 -23.55
N LEU A 272 -3.86 3.50 -24.31
CA LEU A 272 -2.47 3.80 -23.94
C LEU A 272 -2.18 5.28 -24.21
N ASN A 273 -1.58 5.96 -23.24
CA ASN A 273 -1.29 7.40 -23.25
C ASN A 273 -2.51 8.26 -23.66
N PRO A 274 -3.63 8.17 -22.91
CA PRO A 274 -4.89 8.84 -23.26
C PRO A 274 -4.81 10.37 -23.20
N PHE A 275 -3.79 10.92 -22.54
CA PHE A 275 -3.57 12.37 -22.43
C PHE A 275 -2.66 12.94 -23.52
N ALA A 276 -2.04 12.07 -24.33
CA ALA A 276 -1.27 12.45 -25.51
C ALA A 276 -2.08 12.14 -26.76
N PHE A 277 -3.12 12.94 -27.03
CA PHE A 277 -4.19 12.66 -28.00
C PHE A 277 -3.72 12.22 -29.41
N SER A 278 -2.55 12.66 -29.88
CA SER A 278 -1.98 12.25 -31.18
C SER A 278 -1.27 10.90 -31.17
N LYS A 279 -0.97 10.34 -29.99
CA LYS A 279 -0.26 9.07 -29.78
C LYS A 279 -1.12 8.05 -29.03
N THR A 280 -2.37 8.36 -28.74
CA THR A 280 -3.27 7.44 -28.04
C THR A 280 -3.50 6.20 -28.89
N ARG A 281 -3.14 5.03 -28.36
CA ARG A 281 -3.38 3.73 -29.01
C ARG A 281 -4.45 2.97 -28.24
N PHE A 282 -5.38 2.37 -28.96
CA PHE A 282 -6.42 1.53 -28.37
C PHE A 282 -6.08 0.07 -28.59
N GLN A 283 -6.25 -0.73 -27.54
CA GLN A 283 -6.09 -2.17 -27.59
C GLN A 283 -7.23 -2.86 -26.84
N VAL A 284 -7.60 -4.05 -27.31
CA VAL A 284 -8.64 -4.87 -26.70
C VAL A 284 -8.00 -6.11 -26.13
N PHE A 285 -8.14 -6.33 -24.83
CA PHE A 285 -7.73 -7.54 -24.15
C PHE A 285 -8.91 -8.49 -24.01
N VAL A 286 -8.67 -9.78 -24.27
CA VAL A 286 -9.62 -10.86 -23.97
C VAL A 286 -8.88 -11.92 -23.16
N GLY A 287 -9.45 -12.33 -22.02
CA GLY A 287 -8.80 -13.30 -21.15
C GLY A 287 -9.70 -13.80 -20.02
N ALA A 288 -9.08 -14.46 -19.05
CA ALA A 288 -9.74 -14.92 -17.85
C ALA A 288 -8.83 -14.76 -16.63
N VAL A 289 -9.46 -14.47 -15.50
CA VAL A 289 -8.83 -14.41 -14.19
C VAL A 289 -9.36 -15.57 -13.36
N VAL A 290 -8.46 -16.35 -12.75
CA VAL A 290 -8.82 -17.48 -11.88
C VAL A 290 -8.35 -17.15 -10.47
N LYS A 291 -9.29 -17.02 -9.53
CA LYS A 291 -8.94 -16.81 -8.12
C LYS A 291 -8.26 -18.06 -7.57
N VAL A 292 -7.12 -17.89 -6.93
CA VAL A 292 -6.29 -18.98 -6.38
C VAL A 292 -6.43 -19.06 -4.86
N TYR A 293 -6.45 -17.91 -4.17
CA TYR A 293 -6.56 -17.78 -2.72
C TYR A 293 -7.37 -16.53 -2.35
#